data_AF-A0A075KG68-F1
#
_entry.id   AF-A0A075KG68-F1
#
_cell.length_a   1.000
_cell.length_b   1.000
_cell.length_c   1.000
_cell.angle_alpha   90.00
_cell.angle_beta   90.00
_cell.angle_gamma   90.00
#
_symmetry.space_group_name_H-M   'P 1'
#
loop_
_entity.id
_entity.type
_entity.pdbx_description
1 polymer ?
#
loop_
_entity_poly.entity_id
_entity_poly.type
_entity_poly.pdbx_seq_one_letter_code
_entity_poly.pdbx_strand_id
1 'polypeptide(L)'
;MKNFFYKMLGFATFTLFVLLTACPVFADTSNATDGKIHVDQVGYLPDYPKVAIVIATKSSNEFQIINADTNEIVYKGVLSAPRKDISSGDVVRKADFSAVTTPGTYVVKVTGIGSSYKFEINDNIYYIPLVHTLRTYTLARSNIAMNDPITGLKHAMDHEKATVAKVFFSDGISTKGDVVDVTGGWYDAGDYGKYVPTGGITVANILLAYEAQPEKFKKGQMFFPEGIAVDEAAPDMPDVLVEMKCELDWLLKMQRHDGAVYLKTSGSYWSDLNTRPEDEKYPQYVYGLATYNTALFGATNAMASRIYQKYDPQYAAKLLDASKKAFAFLSNHPEPMFRSDPGQNSGSGPYEKTVENEHHLWLAAVKAGYPNLTLTGDIEERIWLAAELFKTTGDKQYEEYLKNNFSKVIVIKPKAFSWTNSLALGQWAYVTNPDADESLKIQVKQAFLSYADSTLKQIEADGYSCSLGKNEYTWASNKVAMSKANMLVLAYQLDPKKSYLNAALDQVHYALGRNTNGVCYLTGSGTNPTQNVHNRIRVSTGIYIPGWLTGGPNSWPGGDPVQAQLLAKGNVPPAKTYIDVSESYSTNENAIDFTAAIVYLLAYFSTPNDNLTPEDIKVPAARTR
;
A
#
# COMPACT_ATOMS: atom_id res chain seq x y z
N MET A 1 83.94 -45.31 8.05
CA MET A 1 84.06 -46.18 6.86
C MET A 1 83.07 -45.70 5.81
N LYS A 2 83.60 -45.13 4.72
CA LYS A 2 83.01 -44.92 3.37
C LYS A 2 81.66 -44.16 3.28
N ASN A 3 81.43 -43.19 2.40
CA ASN A 3 82.18 -42.43 1.39
C ASN A 3 81.15 -41.39 0.87
N PHE A 4 81.50 -40.09 0.78
CA PHE A 4 81.73 -39.35 -0.49
C PHE A 4 80.49 -39.18 -1.41
N PHE A 5 80.07 -38.04 -1.99
CA PHE A 5 80.61 -36.69 -2.23
C PHE A 5 79.46 -35.85 -2.87
N TYR A 6 79.04 -34.69 -2.32
CA TYR A 6 79.32 -33.30 -2.77
C TYR A 6 78.70 -32.78 -4.09
N LYS A 7 77.85 -31.72 -4.00
CA LYS A 7 78.14 -30.29 -4.33
C LYS A 7 76.87 -29.40 -4.22
N MET A 8 76.84 -28.45 -3.27
CA MET A 8 77.08 -26.98 -3.40
C MET A 8 75.90 -26.23 -4.08
N LEU A 9 75.33 -25.14 -3.56
CA LEU A 9 75.92 -23.97 -2.88
C LEU A 9 74.78 -23.11 -2.26
N GLY A 10 75.02 -22.34 -1.19
CA GLY A 10 74.14 -21.21 -0.82
C GLY A 10 73.91 -20.93 0.68
N PHE A 11 74.97 -20.52 1.37
CA PHE A 11 75.07 -19.65 2.56
C PHE A 11 73.82 -19.17 3.36
N ALA A 12 73.97 -19.33 4.68
CA ALA A 12 73.72 -18.37 5.77
C ALA A 12 72.30 -18.14 6.30
N THR A 13 72.10 -18.77 7.47
CA THR A 13 71.34 -18.31 8.65
C THR A 13 71.27 -16.79 8.84
N PHE A 14 70.05 -16.27 8.99
CA PHE A 14 69.77 -15.19 9.94
C PHE A 14 68.35 -15.33 10.51
N THR A 15 68.31 -15.51 11.82
CA THR A 15 67.13 -15.46 12.67
C THR A 15 66.49 -14.07 12.56
N LEU A 16 65.30 -13.98 11.96
CA LEU A 16 64.53 -12.73 11.93
C LEU A 16 63.36 -12.82 12.92
N PHE A 17 63.46 -12.00 13.97
CA PHE A 17 62.36 -11.56 14.81
C PHE A 17 61.24 -11.01 13.90
N VAL A 18 60.13 -11.74 13.77
CA VAL A 18 58.89 -11.15 13.25
C VAL A 18 58.12 -10.67 14.47
N LEU A 19 58.09 -9.35 14.66
CA LEU A 19 57.10 -8.69 15.50
C LEU A 19 55.71 -9.08 15.00
N LEU A 20 55.03 -9.96 15.74
CA LEU A 20 53.58 -10.08 15.70
C LEU A 20 53.00 -8.79 16.29
N THR A 21 52.82 -7.77 15.44
CA THR A 21 51.80 -6.77 15.70
C THR A 21 50.46 -7.48 15.56
N ALA A 22 49.91 -7.91 16.69
CA ALA A 22 48.50 -8.27 16.80
C ALA A 22 47.68 -7.03 16.42
N CYS A 23 47.31 -6.90 15.15
CA CYS A 23 46.14 -6.14 14.79
C CYS A 23 44.97 -6.85 15.46
N PRO A 24 44.25 -6.22 16.40
CA PRO A 24 42.97 -6.76 16.78
C PRO A 24 42.12 -6.70 15.51
N VAL A 25 41.76 -7.88 15.01
CA VAL A 25 40.59 -8.02 14.16
C VAL A 25 39.44 -7.57 15.03
N PHE A 26 39.11 -6.27 14.96
CA PHE A 26 37.84 -5.77 15.44
C PHE A 26 36.81 -6.48 14.58
N ALA A 27 36.20 -7.53 15.14
CA ALA A 27 34.92 -7.99 14.65
C ALA A 27 34.01 -6.75 14.60
N ASP A 28 33.45 -6.47 13.45
CA ASP A 28 32.50 -5.39 13.25
C ASP A 28 31.22 -5.72 14.06
N THR A 29 31.20 -5.30 15.33
CA THR A 29 30.06 -5.46 16.23
C THR A 29 29.04 -4.33 16.06
N SER A 30 29.00 -3.63 14.93
CA SER A 30 28.21 -2.39 14.78
C SER A 30 26.73 -2.58 14.42
N ASN A 31 26.21 -3.81 14.30
CA ASN A 31 24.81 -4.07 13.94
C ASN A 31 23.89 -4.49 15.11
N ALA A 32 24.37 -4.50 16.35
CA ALA A 32 23.49 -4.79 17.49
C ALA A 32 22.61 -3.58 17.82
N THR A 33 21.43 -3.50 17.18
CA THR A 33 20.35 -2.62 17.66
C THR A 33 19.70 -3.28 18.87
N ASP A 34 19.52 -2.55 19.97
CA ASP A 34 18.83 -3.06 21.16
C ASP A 34 17.29 -3.13 20.99
N GLY A 35 16.78 -2.86 19.77
CA GLY A 35 15.36 -2.95 19.42
C GLY A 35 14.45 -1.90 20.08
N LYS A 36 15.03 -0.88 20.73
CA LYS A 36 14.31 0.12 21.55
C LYS A 36 14.32 1.55 20.98
N ILE A 37 15.00 1.77 19.85
CA ILE A 37 15.07 3.06 19.17
C ILE A 37 14.57 2.85 17.75
N HIS A 38 13.35 3.34 17.49
CA HIS A 38 12.67 3.19 16.22
C HIS A 38 12.81 4.47 15.41
N VAL A 39 13.24 4.31 14.16
CA VAL A 39 13.47 5.36 13.17
C VAL A 39 12.79 4.97 11.88
N ASP A 40 12.57 5.93 10.99
CA ASP A 40 12.42 5.60 9.58
C ASP A 40 13.76 5.02 9.10
N GLN A 41 13.76 3.74 8.71
CA GLN A 41 14.99 3.03 8.35
C GLN A 41 15.44 3.30 6.92
N VAL A 42 14.62 3.99 6.11
CA VAL A 42 15.05 4.59 4.86
C VAL A 42 15.69 5.94 5.17
N GLY A 43 14.96 6.84 5.84
CA GLY A 43 15.51 8.15 6.16
C GLY A 43 14.53 9.25 6.50
N TYR A 44 15.03 10.49 6.48
CA TYR A 44 14.26 11.71 6.68
C TYR A 44 14.60 12.78 5.65
N LEU A 45 13.61 13.56 5.23
CA LEU A 45 13.81 14.71 4.35
C LEU A 45 14.38 15.92 5.13
N PRO A 46 15.35 16.69 4.58
CA PRO A 46 15.99 17.82 5.25
C PRO A 46 15.03 18.87 5.80
N ASP A 47 13.94 19.18 5.10
CA ASP A 47 13.03 20.27 5.45
C ASP A 47 11.80 19.82 6.28
N TYR A 48 11.74 18.55 6.65
CA TYR A 48 10.63 17.97 7.42
C TYR A 48 11.05 17.62 8.85
N PRO A 49 10.07 17.45 9.77
CA PRO A 49 10.34 16.97 11.12
C PRO A 49 11.05 15.61 11.10
N LYS A 50 12.02 15.44 12.01
CA LYS A 50 12.82 14.21 12.13
C LYS A 50 12.78 13.76 13.57
N VAL A 51 12.11 12.63 13.79
CA VAL A 51 11.83 12.12 15.13
C VAL A 51 12.11 10.63 15.17
N ALA A 52 12.87 10.20 16.17
CA ALA A 52 12.97 8.80 16.58
C ALA A 52 12.10 8.55 17.82
N ILE A 53 11.55 7.34 17.91
CA ILE A 53 10.75 6.89 19.05
C ILE A 53 11.61 5.97 19.91
N VAL A 54 11.78 6.33 21.18
CA VAL A 54 12.65 5.63 22.13
C VAL A 54 11.81 5.01 23.23
N ILE A 55 11.88 3.68 23.39
CA ILE A 55 11.23 2.98 24.51
C ILE A 55 12.05 3.24 25.78
N ALA A 56 11.56 4.14 26.64
CA ALA A 56 12.28 4.61 27.82
C ALA A 56 11.33 5.16 28.89
N THR A 57 11.55 4.76 30.15
CA THR A 57 10.72 5.20 31.29
C THR A 57 11.20 6.51 31.90
N LYS A 58 12.44 6.61 32.44
CA LYS A 58 13.03 7.88 32.95
C LYS A 58 14.57 7.96 32.99
N SER A 59 15.30 6.86 33.07
CA SER A 59 16.74 6.88 33.45
C SER A 59 17.67 7.51 32.40
N SER A 60 17.34 7.40 31.11
CA SER A 60 18.11 8.01 30.02
C SER A 60 17.40 9.26 29.53
N ASN A 61 18.07 10.41 29.54
CA ASN A 61 17.46 11.70 29.19
C ASN A 61 18.00 12.34 27.91
N GLU A 62 19.22 11.99 27.49
CA GLU A 62 19.90 12.61 26.35
C GLU A 62 20.02 11.61 25.20
N PHE A 63 19.99 12.13 23.97
CA PHE A 63 20.29 11.38 22.76
C PHE A 63 21.30 12.14 21.90
N GLN A 64 21.96 11.39 21.02
CA GLN A 64 22.97 11.88 20.09
C GLN A 64 22.61 11.45 18.67
N ILE A 65 22.86 12.32 17.70
CA ILE A 65 22.91 11.93 16.28
C ILE A 65 24.36 11.82 15.90
N ILE A 66 24.73 10.66 15.36
CA ILE A 66 26.10 10.33 14.98
C ILE A 66 26.12 10.12 13.47
N ASN A 67 27.02 10.79 12.77
CA ASN A 67 27.29 10.51 11.36
C ASN A 67 27.96 9.13 11.25
N ALA A 68 27.36 8.23 10.47
CA ALA A 68 27.77 6.83 10.40
C ALA A 68 29.10 6.61 9.66
N ASP A 69 29.54 7.59 8.86
CA ASP A 69 30.77 7.51 8.07
C ASP A 69 31.96 8.10 8.85
N THR A 70 31.74 9.21 9.57
CA THR A 70 32.81 9.90 10.33
C THR A 70 32.87 9.50 11.80
N ASN A 71 31.83 8.84 12.33
CA ASN A 71 31.60 8.60 13.75
C ASN A 71 31.53 9.88 14.62
N GLU A 72 31.33 11.04 14.01
CA GLU A 72 31.21 12.30 14.73
C GLU A 72 29.79 12.50 15.28
N ILE A 73 29.69 13.05 16.50
CA ILE A 73 28.42 13.50 17.07
C ILE A 73 28.06 14.83 16.42
N VAL A 74 27.06 14.83 15.54
CA VAL A 74 26.61 16.04 14.83
C VAL A 74 25.51 16.79 15.59
N TYR A 75 24.82 16.13 16.52
CA TYR A 75 23.78 16.74 17.33
C TYR A 75 23.62 16.04 18.68
N LYS A 76 23.24 16.82 19.71
CA LYS A 76 22.83 16.32 21.02
C LYS A 76 21.49 16.95 21.38
N GLY A 77 20.57 16.16 21.92
CA GLY A 77 19.26 16.62 22.33
C GLY A 77 18.75 15.92 23.59
N VAL A 78 17.63 16.41 24.10
CA VAL A 78 16.94 15.85 25.27
C VAL A 78 15.68 15.14 24.81
N LEU A 79 15.45 13.94 25.32
CA LEU A 79 14.24 13.17 25.05
C LEU A 79 13.01 13.87 25.62
N SER A 80 11.87 13.82 24.91
CA SER A 80 10.59 14.35 25.41
C SER A 80 10.18 13.71 26.75
N ALA A 81 9.18 14.24 27.44
CA ALA A 81 8.61 13.54 28.60
C ALA A 81 8.12 12.12 28.21
N PRO A 82 8.21 11.14 29.13
CA PRO A 82 7.71 9.79 28.90
C PRO A 82 6.19 9.78 28.72
N ARG A 83 5.72 9.04 27.72
CA ARG A 83 4.31 8.86 27.39
C ARG A 83 3.99 7.37 27.32
N LYS A 84 2.91 6.94 27.96
CA LYS A 84 2.38 5.59 27.76
C LYS A 84 1.63 5.53 26.44
N ASP A 85 2.00 4.60 25.58
CA ASP A 85 1.29 4.30 24.36
C ASP A 85 0.28 3.17 24.58
N ILE A 86 -0.99 3.41 24.23
CA ILE A 86 -2.09 2.48 24.56
C ILE A 86 -2.05 1.24 23.67
N SER A 87 -1.66 1.39 22.41
CA SER A 87 -1.74 0.34 21.38
C SER A 87 -0.59 -0.66 21.47
N SER A 88 0.59 -0.20 21.87
CA SER A 88 1.79 -1.04 22.09
C SER A 88 1.99 -1.47 23.54
N GLY A 89 1.41 -0.74 24.50
CA GLY A 89 1.68 -0.90 25.92
C GLY A 89 3.02 -0.30 26.38
N ASP A 90 3.81 0.27 25.48
CA ASP A 90 5.13 0.81 25.78
C ASP A 90 5.06 2.16 26.51
N VAL A 91 6.15 2.52 27.18
CA VAL A 91 6.41 3.90 27.59
C VAL A 91 7.49 4.46 26.68
N VAL A 92 7.13 5.45 25.87
CA VAL A 92 7.97 6.00 24.80
C VAL A 92 8.31 7.46 25.03
N ARG A 93 9.42 7.89 24.43
CA ARG A 93 9.91 9.26 24.39
C ARG A 93 10.32 9.61 22.96
N LYS A 94 10.15 10.86 22.56
CA LYS A 94 10.55 11.37 21.24
C LYS A 94 11.97 11.97 21.32
N ALA A 95 12.81 11.61 20.36
CA ALA A 95 14.09 12.27 20.09
C ALA A 95 13.92 13.11 18.82
N ASP A 96 13.74 14.42 18.97
CA ASP A 96 13.57 15.35 17.86
C ASP A 96 14.92 15.94 17.43
N PHE A 97 15.35 15.58 16.22
CA PHE A 97 16.58 16.04 15.60
C PHE A 97 16.31 16.77 14.29
N SER A 98 15.15 17.42 14.19
CA SER A 98 14.75 18.16 12.98
C SER A 98 15.78 19.23 12.55
N ALA A 99 16.59 19.73 13.49
CA ALA A 99 17.69 20.65 13.26
C ALA A 99 18.86 20.07 12.44
N VAL A 100 18.99 18.74 12.34
CA VAL A 100 19.98 18.09 11.47
C VAL A 100 19.43 18.02 10.06
N THR A 101 19.97 18.85 9.17
CA THR A 101 19.49 18.95 7.77
C THR A 101 20.58 18.59 6.75
N THR A 102 21.84 18.51 7.18
CA THR A 102 22.95 18.11 6.32
C THR A 102 22.72 16.70 5.78
N PRO A 103 22.83 16.49 4.46
CA PRO A 103 22.70 15.16 3.91
C PRO A 103 23.80 14.20 4.40
N GLY A 104 23.44 12.94 4.59
CA GLY A 104 24.37 11.90 5.03
C GLY A 104 23.68 10.70 5.69
N THR A 105 24.48 9.73 6.12
CA THR A 105 24.00 8.55 6.85
C THR A 105 24.20 8.73 8.36
N TYR A 106 23.18 8.42 9.16
CA TYR A 106 23.17 8.70 10.59
C TYR A 106 22.66 7.52 11.42
N VAL A 107 22.98 7.55 12.72
CA VAL A 107 22.35 6.74 13.77
C VAL A 107 21.93 7.63 14.95
N VAL A 108 20.83 7.26 15.60
CA VAL A 108 20.43 7.83 16.89
C VAL A 108 21.01 6.95 17.99
N LYS A 109 21.75 7.55 18.94
CA LYS A 109 22.32 6.85 20.09
C LYS A 109 21.79 7.43 21.40
N VAL A 110 21.38 6.55 22.31
CA VAL A 110 20.92 6.92 23.66
C VAL A 110 21.71 6.14 24.69
N THR A 111 22.42 6.86 25.57
CA THR A 111 23.24 6.25 26.63
C THR A 111 22.39 5.36 27.53
N GLY A 112 22.83 4.11 27.73
CA GLY A 112 22.11 3.11 28.52
C GLY A 112 20.92 2.45 27.83
N ILE A 113 20.62 2.81 26.57
CA ILE A 113 19.55 2.18 25.78
C ILE A 113 20.08 1.47 24.53
N GLY A 114 21.01 2.10 23.79
CA GLY A 114 21.56 1.52 22.56
C GLY A 114 21.62 2.50 21.40
N SER A 115 21.68 1.97 20.18
CA SER A 115 21.65 2.72 18.92
C SER A 115 20.51 2.23 18.01
N SER A 116 20.00 3.13 17.16
CA SER A 116 19.06 2.78 16.09
C SER A 116 19.73 2.04 14.94
N TYR A 117 18.94 1.53 14.01
CA TYR A 117 19.42 1.25 12.65
C TYR A 117 19.96 2.53 11.99
N LYS A 118 20.81 2.36 10.97
CA LYS A 118 21.27 3.45 10.10
C LYS A 118 20.10 3.96 9.26
N PHE A 119 20.10 5.25 8.97
CA PHE A 119 19.13 5.91 8.10
C PHE A 119 19.78 7.09 7.39
N GLU A 120 19.20 7.52 6.26
CA GLU A 120 19.71 8.64 5.47
C GLU A 120 18.97 9.95 5.79
N ILE A 121 19.65 11.08 5.69
CA ILE A 121 19.01 12.39 5.49
C ILE A 121 19.37 12.83 4.08
N ASN A 122 18.38 12.98 3.21
CA ASN A 122 18.56 13.40 1.81
C ASN A 122 17.21 13.88 1.24
N ASP A 123 17.22 14.72 0.20
CA ASP A 123 16.05 15.37 -0.38
C ASP A 123 15.14 14.46 -1.21
N ASN A 124 15.60 13.25 -1.56
CA ASN A 124 14.86 12.34 -2.45
C ASN A 124 14.88 10.85 -2.05
N ILE A 125 15.00 10.55 -0.76
CA ILE A 125 15.10 9.18 -0.22
C ILE A 125 13.91 8.25 -0.54
N TYR A 126 12.72 8.81 -0.79
CA TYR A 126 11.51 8.01 -1.01
C TYR A 126 11.26 7.66 -2.49
N TYR A 127 12.10 8.13 -3.41
CA TYR A 127 11.89 7.88 -4.83
C TYR A 127 12.11 6.41 -5.22
N ILE A 128 13.15 5.76 -4.69
CA ILE A 128 13.37 4.32 -4.93
C ILE A 128 12.22 3.48 -4.34
N PRO A 129 11.79 3.68 -3.07
CA PRO A 129 10.58 3.04 -2.55
C PRO A 129 9.34 3.27 -3.42
N LEU A 130 9.13 4.47 -3.97
CA LEU A 130 8.03 4.73 -4.91
C LEU A 130 8.13 3.87 -6.17
N VAL A 131 9.30 3.84 -6.81
CA VAL A 131 9.53 3.06 -8.04
C VAL A 131 9.33 1.57 -7.78
N HIS A 132 9.85 1.03 -6.67
CA HIS A 132 9.59 -0.35 -6.24
C HIS A 132 8.10 -0.60 -6.09
N THR A 133 7.40 0.28 -5.36
CA THR A 133 5.95 0.17 -5.11
C THR A 133 5.15 0.13 -6.42
N LEU A 134 5.42 1.04 -7.36
CA LEU A 134 4.76 1.09 -8.66
C LEU A 134 5.04 -0.18 -9.49
N ARG A 135 6.28 -0.68 -9.48
CA ARG A 135 6.66 -1.88 -10.25
C ARG A 135 5.92 -3.13 -9.81
N THR A 136 5.47 -3.20 -8.56
CA THR A 136 4.77 -4.39 -8.05
C THR A 136 3.50 -4.73 -8.84
N TYR A 137 2.81 -3.74 -9.40
CA TYR A 137 1.63 -3.96 -10.25
C TYR A 137 1.99 -4.67 -11.55
N THR A 138 3.08 -4.25 -12.21
CA THR A 138 3.59 -4.94 -13.40
C THR A 138 3.94 -6.40 -13.08
N LEU A 139 4.59 -6.62 -11.93
CA LEU A 139 5.00 -7.95 -11.47
C LEU A 139 3.84 -8.82 -10.96
N ALA A 140 2.65 -8.24 -10.82
CA ALA A 140 1.42 -8.93 -10.46
C ALA A 140 0.48 -9.16 -11.66
N ARG A 141 0.85 -8.72 -12.88
CA ARG A 141 0.02 -8.92 -14.08
C ARG A 141 -0.25 -10.41 -14.33
N SER A 142 -1.50 -10.70 -14.68
CA SER A 142 -2.00 -12.01 -15.08
C SER A 142 -1.98 -12.17 -16.60
N ASN A 143 -1.87 -13.42 -17.08
CA ASN A 143 -1.86 -13.81 -18.49
C ASN A 143 -0.67 -13.22 -19.26
N ILE A 144 0.51 -13.27 -18.65
CA ILE A 144 1.75 -12.76 -19.22
C ILE A 144 2.94 -13.67 -18.87
N ALA A 145 3.91 -13.76 -19.77
CA ALA A 145 5.22 -14.29 -19.44
C ALA A 145 6.06 -13.16 -18.81
N MET A 146 6.81 -13.47 -17.75
CA MET A 146 7.62 -12.47 -17.05
C MET A 146 9.11 -12.82 -17.13
N ASN A 147 9.92 -11.80 -17.38
CA ASN A 147 11.37 -11.87 -17.34
C ASN A 147 11.92 -10.52 -16.85
N ASP A 148 11.87 -10.29 -15.54
CA ASP A 148 12.34 -9.04 -14.94
C ASP A 148 13.81 -9.13 -14.49
N PRO A 149 14.76 -8.45 -15.15
CA PRO A 149 16.17 -8.49 -14.77
C PRO A 149 16.49 -7.73 -13.47
N ILE A 150 15.57 -6.90 -12.97
CA ILE A 150 15.78 -6.12 -11.74
C ILE A 150 15.55 -7.00 -10.51
N THR A 151 14.41 -7.68 -10.44
CA THR A 151 14.11 -8.61 -9.33
C THR A 151 14.66 -10.01 -9.57
N GLY A 152 14.88 -10.40 -10.82
CA GLY A 152 15.16 -11.77 -11.22
C GLY A 152 13.91 -12.64 -11.37
N LEU A 153 12.69 -12.07 -11.26
CA LEU A 153 11.45 -12.81 -11.43
C LEU A 153 11.34 -13.31 -12.86
N LYS A 154 11.14 -14.63 -12.99
CA LYS A 154 10.91 -15.29 -14.27
C LYS A 154 9.86 -16.38 -14.16
N HIS A 155 8.85 -16.29 -15.01
CA HIS A 155 7.86 -17.35 -15.21
C HIS A 155 7.39 -17.42 -16.66
N ALA A 156 6.92 -18.60 -17.07
CA ALA A 156 6.29 -18.77 -18.38
C ALA A 156 4.95 -18.01 -18.45
N MET A 157 4.28 -18.06 -19.61
CA MET A 157 2.93 -17.54 -19.74
C MET A 157 2.03 -18.19 -18.68
N ASP A 158 1.55 -17.39 -17.74
CA ASP A 158 0.68 -17.85 -16.68
C ASP A 158 -0.78 -17.83 -17.14
N HIS A 159 -1.62 -18.65 -16.50
CA HIS A 159 -3.05 -18.74 -16.82
C HIS A 159 -3.35 -18.85 -18.33
N GLU A 160 -2.48 -19.47 -19.14
CA GLU A 160 -2.63 -19.58 -20.59
C GLU A 160 -3.91 -20.32 -20.97
N LYS A 161 -4.31 -21.30 -20.14
CA LYS A 161 -5.56 -22.07 -20.28
C LYS A 161 -6.77 -21.39 -19.61
N ALA A 162 -6.55 -20.22 -19.04
CA ALA A 162 -7.47 -19.45 -18.23
C ALA A 162 -7.61 -18.01 -18.77
N THR A 163 -7.48 -17.85 -20.09
CA THR A 163 -7.83 -16.61 -20.80
C THR A 163 -9.33 -16.32 -20.76
N VAL A 164 -10.13 -17.36 -20.57
CA VAL A 164 -11.56 -17.27 -20.34
C VAL A 164 -11.95 -17.99 -19.05
N ALA A 165 -13.02 -17.51 -18.42
CA ALA A 165 -13.60 -18.13 -17.23
C ALA A 165 -15.11 -18.36 -17.41
N LYS A 166 -15.62 -19.39 -16.73
CA LYS A 166 -17.04 -19.73 -16.78
C LYS A 166 -17.82 -18.95 -15.74
N VAL A 167 -18.98 -18.41 -16.08
CA VAL A 167 -19.90 -17.81 -15.10
C VAL A 167 -20.41 -18.90 -14.16
N PHE A 168 -20.27 -18.69 -12.85
CA PHE A 168 -20.55 -19.71 -11.84
C PHE A 168 -22.05 -19.95 -11.58
N PHE A 169 -22.91 -19.08 -12.12
CA PHE A 169 -24.32 -19.01 -11.79
C PHE A 169 -25.23 -18.68 -12.98
N SER A 170 -26.52 -18.90 -12.81
CA SER A 170 -27.57 -18.40 -13.71
C SER A 170 -28.41 -17.33 -13.02
N ASP A 171 -28.83 -16.31 -13.77
CA ASP A 171 -29.87 -15.34 -13.40
C ASP A 171 -30.68 -14.95 -14.66
N GLY A 172 -31.41 -13.83 -14.62
CA GLY A 172 -32.21 -13.36 -15.77
C GLY A 172 -31.40 -12.88 -16.98
N ILE A 173 -30.07 -12.82 -16.87
CA ILE A 173 -29.16 -12.22 -17.86
C ILE A 173 -27.98 -13.16 -18.17
N SER A 174 -27.37 -13.76 -17.15
CA SER A 174 -26.25 -14.71 -17.27
C SER A 174 -26.73 -16.15 -17.20
N THR A 175 -26.12 -17.03 -18.00
CA THR A 175 -26.32 -18.48 -17.90
C THR A 175 -25.07 -19.14 -17.31
N LYS A 176 -25.26 -20.06 -16.36
CA LYS A 176 -24.15 -20.81 -15.78
C LYS A 176 -23.37 -21.55 -16.86
N GLY A 177 -22.05 -21.35 -16.88
CA GLY A 177 -21.17 -21.92 -17.89
C GLY A 177 -20.91 -21.02 -19.09
N ASP A 178 -21.59 -19.87 -19.20
CA ASP A 178 -21.24 -18.83 -20.16
C ASP A 178 -19.78 -18.42 -19.97
N VAL A 179 -19.14 -18.08 -21.07
CA VAL A 179 -17.69 -17.84 -21.12
C VAL A 179 -17.45 -16.34 -21.20
N VAL A 180 -16.62 -15.82 -20.29
CA VAL A 180 -16.19 -14.43 -20.25
C VAL A 180 -14.69 -14.38 -20.51
N ASP A 181 -14.22 -13.48 -21.36
CA ASP A 181 -12.80 -13.14 -21.47
C ASP A 181 -12.36 -12.48 -20.17
N VAL A 182 -11.37 -13.07 -19.50
CA VAL A 182 -10.84 -12.57 -18.24
C VAL A 182 -9.34 -12.33 -18.32
N THR A 183 -8.78 -12.18 -19.52
CA THR A 183 -7.35 -11.90 -19.70
C THR A 183 -6.93 -10.55 -19.12
N GLY A 184 -5.70 -10.47 -18.60
CA GLY A 184 -5.08 -9.26 -18.08
C GLY A 184 -5.49 -8.93 -16.64
N GLY A 185 -5.20 -7.69 -16.21
CA GLY A 185 -5.36 -7.25 -14.82
C GLY A 185 -4.32 -7.84 -13.89
N TRP A 186 -4.47 -7.58 -12.60
CA TRP A 186 -3.51 -8.00 -11.58
C TRP A 186 -4.04 -9.11 -10.68
N TYR A 187 -3.15 -10.01 -10.28
CA TYR A 187 -3.32 -10.77 -9.07
C TYR A 187 -3.45 -9.83 -7.88
N ASP A 188 -4.46 -10.08 -7.07
CA ASP A 188 -4.90 -9.16 -6.02
C ASP A 188 -3.95 -9.08 -4.84
N ALA A 189 -3.45 -10.25 -4.41
CA ALA A 189 -2.72 -10.38 -3.16
C ALA A 189 -1.65 -11.47 -3.25
N GLY A 190 -1.57 -12.33 -2.23
CA GLY A 190 -0.73 -13.51 -2.24
C GLY A 190 -1.30 -14.66 -3.07
N ASP A 191 -2.54 -14.54 -3.55
CA ASP A 191 -3.24 -15.46 -4.43
C ASP A 191 -3.30 -14.98 -5.89
N TYR A 192 -3.90 -15.81 -6.75
CA TYR A 192 -4.07 -15.52 -8.17
C TYR A 192 -5.47 -15.06 -8.55
N GLY A 193 -6.34 -14.79 -7.56
CA GLY A 193 -7.64 -14.19 -7.78
C GLY A 193 -7.50 -12.72 -8.23
N LYS A 194 -8.53 -12.25 -8.93
CA LYS A 194 -8.66 -10.86 -9.38
C LYS A 194 -10.05 -10.37 -9.02
N TYR A 195 -10.15 -9.22 -8.37
CA TYR A 195 -11.38 -8.77 -7.73
C TYR A 195 -11.67 -7.32 -8.09
N VAL A 196 -12.89 -7.08 -8.56
CA VAL A 196 -13.30 -5.74 -9.01
C VAL A 196 -13.26 -4.70 -7.89
N PRO A 197 -13.64 -5.00 -6.63
CA PRO A 197 -13.58 -4.00 -5.55
C PRO A 197 -12.17 -3.47 -5.27
N THR A 198 -11.18 -4.35 -5.18
CA THR A 198 -9.77 -3.99 -4.91
C THR A 198 -9.07 -3.45 -6.15
N GLY A 199 -9.34 -4.02 -7.33
CA GLY A 199 -8.84 -3.51 -8.61
C GLY A 199 -9.28 -2.06 -8.85
N GLY A 200 -10.58 -1.78 -8.71
CA GLY A 200 -11.12 -0.44 -8.92
C GLY A 200 -10.65 0.58 -7.88
N ILE A 201 -10.62 0.25 -6.59
CA ILE A 201 -10.11 1.19 -5.56
C ILE A 201 -8.61 1.44 -5.71
N THR A 202 -7.83 0.43 -6.13
CA THR A 202 -6.39 0.56 -6.43
C THR A 202 -6.17 1.58 -7.53
N VAL A 203 -6.86 1.40 -8.66
CA VAL A 203 -6.79 2.33 -9.79
C VAL A 203 -7.20 3.73 -9.35
N ALA A 204 -8.34 3.87 -8.66
CA ALA A 204 -8.81 5.18 -8.19
C ALA A 204 -7.81 5.90 -7.27
N ASN A 205 -7.16 5.17 -6.35
CA ASN A 205 -6.18 5.74 -5.43
C ASN A 205 -4.92 6.25 -6.17
N ILE A 206 -4.41 5.47 -7.12
CA ILE A 206 -3.24 5.88 -7.92
C ILE A 206 -3.60 7.03 -8.87
N LEU A 207 -4.78 6.98 -9.50
CA LEU A 207 -5.27 8.06 -10.34
C LEU A 207 -5.52 9.34 -9.55
N LEU A 208 -5.91 9.25 -8.28
CA LEU A 208 -6.02 10.40 -7.37
C LEU A 208 -4.66 11.05 -7.13
N ALA A 209 -3.62 10.24 -6.88
CA ALA A 209 -2.24 10.74 -6.75
C ALA A 209 -1.78 11.43 -8.04
N TYR A 210 -2.04 10.81 -9.19
CA TYR A 210 -1.72 11.37 -10.49
C TYR A 210 -2.48 12.67 -10.80
N GLU A 211 -3.79 12.73 -10.51
CA GLU A 211 -4.61 13.93 -10.74
C GLU A 211 -4.12 15.11 -9.88
N ALA A 212 -3.69 14.84 -8.64
CA ALA A 212 -3.18 15.85 -7.74
C ALA A 212 -1.76 16.33 -8.07
N GLN A 213 -0.89 15.44 -8.55
CA GLN A 213 0.53 15.72 -8.78
C GLN A 213 1.06 15.00 -10.03
N PRO A 214 0.56 15.34 -11.24
CA PRO A 214 0.91 14.63 -12.47
C PRO A 214 2.41 14.73 -12.80
N GLU A 215 3.10 15.75 -12.30
CA GLU A 215 4.53 15.95 -12.49
C GLU A 215 5.40 14.89 -11.80
N LYS A 216 4.87 14.15 -10.82
CA LYS A 216 5.56 13.08 -10.09
C LYS A 216 5.61 11.76 -10.86
N PHE A 217 4.85 11.67 -11.95
CA PHE A 217 4.72 10.45 -12.74
C PHE A 217 5.25 10.69 -14.15
N LYS A 218 6.24 9.88 -14.56
CA LYS A 218 6.94 10.04 -15.83
C LYS A 218 6.92 8.76 -16.64
N LYS A 219 7.13 8.90 -17.94
CA LYS A 219 7.44 7.77 -18.82
C LYS A 219 8.85 7.25 -18.50
N GLY A 220 9.04 5.93 -18.53
CA GLY A 220 10.27 5.24 -18.17
C GLY A 220 10.51 5.06 -16.67
N GLN A 221 9.68 5.66 -15.80
CA GLN A 221 9.81 5.59 -14.35
C GLN A 221 9.71 4.16 -13.78
N MET A 222 8.95 3.29 -14.45
CA MET A 222 8.68 1.95 -13.96
C MET A 222 9.63 0.91 -14.54
N PHE A 223 10.52 1.26 -15.48
CA PHE A 223 11.45 0.34 -16.16
C PHE A 223 10.81 -1.00 -16.56
N PHE A 224 9.68 -0.95 -17.29
CA PHE A 224 8.93 -2.15 -17.67
C PHE A 224 9.86 -3.25 -18.23
N PRO A 225 9.73 -4.50 -17.76
CA PRO A 225 10.46 -5.63 -18.32
C PRO A 225 10.23 -5.77 -19.84
N GLU A 226 11.22 -6.34 -20.53
CA GLU A 226 11.09 -6.65 -21.96
C GLU A 226 9.89 -7.60 -22.19
N GLY A 227 9.12 -7.34 -23.25
CA GLY A 227 7.94 -8.13 -23.59
C GLY A 227 6.65 -7.72 -22.88
N ILE A 228 6.70 -6.79 -21.92
CA ILE A 228 5.50 -6.13 -21.40
C ILE A 228 4.97 -5.16 -22.47
N ALA A 229 3.75 -5.40 -22.95
CA ALA A 229 3.13 -4.56 -23.97
C ALA A 229 2.95 -3.12 -23.44
N VAL A 230 3.75 -2.22 -24.01
CA VAL A 230 3.68 -0.76 -23.78
C VAL A 230 3.61 0.03 -25.09
N ASP A 231 3.80 -0.63 -26.24
CA ASP A 231 3.91 0.01 -27.55
C ASP A 231 2.59 0.62 -28.05
N GLU A 232 1.45 0.16 -27.52
CA GLU A 232 0.14 0.75 -27.80
C GLU A 232 -0.12 2.05 -26.99
N ALA A 233 0.77 2.41 -26.07
CA ALA A 233 0.63 3.63 -25.28
C ALA A 233 0.98 4.88 -26.10
N ALA A 234 0.27 5.98 -25.82
CA ALA A 234 0.60 7.27 -26.41
C ALA A 234 2.04 7.69 -26.07
N PRO A 235 2.76 8.38 -26.98
CA PRO A 235 4.19 8.67 -26.83
C PRO A 235 4.61 9.31 -25.50
N ASP A 236 3.77 10.15 -24.90
CA ASP A 236 4.06 10.88 -23.64
C ASP A 236 3.22 10.38 -22.45
N MET A 237 2.56 9.24 -22.56
CA MET A 237 1.78 8.67 -21.46
C MET A 237 2.74 8.23 -20.33
N PRO A 238 2.56 8.72 -19.08
CA PRO A 238 3.34 8.26 -17.94
C PRO A 238 3.15 6.76 -17.68
N ASP A 239 4.21 6.08 -17.25
CA ASP A 239 4.19 4.62 -17.05
C ASP A 239 3.08 4.19 -16.09
N VAL A 240 2.79 5.00 -15.06
CA VAL A 240 1.71 4.70 -14.12
C VAL A 240 0.35 4.58 -14.81
N LEU A 241 0.08 5.40 -15.83
CA LEU A 241 -1.16 5.29 -16.61
C LEU A 241 -1.13 4.09 -17.55
N VAL A 242 0.04 3.74 -18.11
CA VAL A 242 0.18 2.50 -18.87
C VAL A 242 -0.14 1.29 -18.00
N GLU A 243 0.32 1.29 -16.75
CA GLU A 243 0.02 0.23 -15.79
C GLU A 243 -1.46 0.23 -15.37
N MET A 244 -2.04 1.37 -14.98
CA MET A 244 -3.45 1.43 -14.58
C MET A 244 -4.39 1.01 -15.72
N LYS A 245 -4.01 1.24 -16.97
CA LYS A 245 -4.77 0.77 -18.14
C LYS A 245 -4.89 -0.76 -18.18
N CYS A 246 -3.86 -1.49 -17.71
CA CYS A 246 -3.90 -2.96 -17.65
C CYS A 246 -5.07 -3.47 -16.80
N GLU A 247 -5.27 -2.85 -15.63
CA GLU A 247 -6.38 -3.21 -14.74
C GLU A 247 -7.71 -2.67 -15.24
N LEU A 248 -7.76 -1.44 -15.75
CA LEU A 248 -8.98 -0.89 -16.36
C LEU A 248 -9.49 -1.75 -17.51
N ASP A 249 -8.60 -2.30 -18.33
CA ASP A 249 -8.95 -3.22 -19.41
C ASP A 249 -9.57 -4.53 -18.91
N TRP A 250 -9.07 -5.08 -17.80
CA TRP A 250 -9.69 -6.23 -17.14
C TRP A 250 -11.04 -5.87 -16.51
N LEU A 251 -11.12 -4.75 -15.79
CA LEU A 251 -12.37 -4.26 -15.19
C LEU A 251 -13.47 -4.11 -16.24
N LEU A 252 -13.17 -3.55 -17.43
CA LEU A 252 -14.13 -3.39 -18.53
C LEU A 252 -14.72 -4.73 -19.00
N LYS A 253 -13.96 -5.82 -18.95
CA LYS A 253 -14.43 -7.17 -19.31
C LYS A 253 -15.37 -7.76 -18.26
N MET A 254 -15.30 -7.27 -17.03
CA MET A 254 -16.16 -7.70 -15.93
C MET A 254 -17.55 -7.05 -15.94
N GLN A 255 -17.78 -6.06 -16.81
CA GLN A 255 -19.08 -5.43 -16.99
C GLN A 255 -19.96 -6.25 -17.94
N ARG A 256 -21.17 -6.59 -17.49
CA ARG A 256 -22.22 -7.22 -18.30
C ARG A 256 -22.88 -6.20 -19.23
N HIS A 257 -23.59 -6.70 -20.24
CA HIS A 257 -24.29 -5.86 -21.21
C HIS A 257 -25.42 -5.00 -20.60
N ASP A 258 -25.98 -5.40 -19.45
CA ASP A 258 -26.99 -4.63 -18.71
C ASP A 258 -26.38 -3.54 -17.81
N GLY A 259 -25.05 -3.43 -17.77
CA GLY A 259 -24.30 -2.44 -17.00
C GLY A 259 -23.86 -2.90 -15.60
N ALA A 260 -24.37 -4.04 -15.12
CA ALA A 260 -23.94 -4.65 -13.87
C ALA A 260 -22.52 -5.21 -13.96
N VAL A 261 -21.81 -5.34 -12.84
CA VAL A 261 -20.42 -5.80 -12.83
C VAL A 261 -20.26 -7.01 -11.92
N TYR A 262 -19.65 -8.07 -12.47
CA TYR A 262 -19.29 -9.28 -11.72
C TYR A 262 -18.31 -8.95 -10.58
N LEU A 263 -18.29 -9.77 -9.53
CA LEU A 263 -17.49 -9.47 -8.34
C LEU A 263 -15.99 -9.78 -8.55
N LYS A 264 -15.68 -10.96 -9.09
CA LYS A 264 -14.30 -11.48 -9.15
C LYS A 264 -14.12 -12.59 -10.18
N THR A 265 -12.86 -12.86 -10.50
CA THR A 265 -12.42 -14.07 -11.22
C THR A 265 -11.37 -14.80 -10.41
N SER A 266 -11.57 -16.11 -10.21
CA SER A 266 -10.63 -16.93 -9.44
C SER A 266 -10.79 -18.42 -9.72
N GLY A 267 -9.83 -19.21 -9.25
CA GLY A 267 -9.89 -20.66 -9.26
C GLY A 267 -10.94 -21.21 -8.28
N SER A 268 -11.45 -22.41 -8.55
CA SER A 268 -12.39 -23.09 -7.66
C SER A 268 -11.86 -23.37 -6.24
N TYR A 269 -10.54 -23.42 -6.06
CA TYR A 269 -9.86 -23.70 -4.80
C TYR A 269 -8.58 -22.87 -4.67
N TRP A 270 -8.13 -22.68 -3.44
CA TRP A 270 -6.86 -22.04 -3.16
C TRP A 270 -5.72 -22.96 -3.60
N SER A 271 -4.80 -22.46 -4.40
CA SER A 271 -3.54 -23.15 -4.68
C SER A 271 -2.63 -23.16 -3.48
N ASP A 272 -1.79 -24.18 -3.38
CA ASP A 272 -0.76 -24.26 -2.34
C ASP A 272 0.15 -23.04 -2.43
N LEU A 273 0.71 -22.60 -1.30
CA LEU A 273 1.56 -21.42 -1.25
C LEU A 273 2.82 -21.55 -2.13
N ASN A 274 3.26 -22.79 -2.41
CA ASN A 274 4.40 -23.10 -3.27
C ASN A 274 4.03 -23.28 -4.76
N THR A 275 2.81 -22.93 -5.17
CA THR A 275 2.37 -23.02 -6.58
C THR A 275 2.87 -21.81 -7.35
N ARG A 276 3.52 -22.02 -8.50
CA ARG A 276 3.91 -20.96 -9.43
C ARG A 276 2.70 -20.50 -10.26
N PRO A 277 2.68 -19.27 -10.79
CA PRO A 277 1.51 -18.77 -11.52
C PRO A 277 1.21 -19.58 -12.81
N GLU A 278 2.23 -20.10 -13.48
CA GLU A 278 2.09 -20.98 -14.66
C GLU A 278 1.65 -22.42 -14.32
N ASP A 279 1.76 -22.82 -13.04
CA ASP A 279 1.37 -24.14 -12.55
C ASP A 279 -0.07 -24.15 -11.96
N GLU A 280 -0.77 -23.01 -11.99
CA GLU A 280 -2.17 -22.92 -11.57
C GLU A 280 -3.04 -23.82 -12.46
N LYS A 281 -3.70 -24.78 -11.82
CA LYS A 281 -4.42 -25.87 -12.48
C LYS A 281 -5.92 -25.82 -12.26
N TYR A 282 -6.39 -25.01 -11.32
CA TYR A 282 -7.81 -24.95 -11.01
C TYR A 282 -8.59 -24.23 -12.10
N PRO A 283 -9.76 -24.76 -12.51
CA PRO A 283 -10.64 -24.06 -13.42
C PRO A 283 -11.01 -22.69 -12.86
N GLN A 284 -10.92 -21.68 -13.70
CA GLN A 284 -11.29 -20.30 -13.37
C GLN A 284 -12.78 -20.06 -13.61
N TYR A 285 -13.40 -19.29 -12.73
CA TYR A 285 -14.79 -18.88 -12.83
C TYR A 285 -14.94 -17.38 -12.60
N VAL A 286 -16.00 -16.82 -13.17
CA VAL A 286 -16.54 -15.51 -12.82
C VAL A 286 -17.59 -15.71 -11.73
N TYR A 287 -17.41 -15.02 -10.60
CA TYR A 287 -18.26 -15.15 -9.41
C TYR A 287 -18.94 -13.83 -9.05
N GLY A 288 -20.09 -13.97 -8.39
CA GLY A 288 -20.76 -12.89 -7.67
C GLY A 288 -21.16 -11.69 -8.52
N LEU A 289 -21.89 -10.78 -7.88
CA LEU A 289 -22.32 -9.50 -8.43
C LEU A 289 -22.75 -8.62 -7.27
N ALA A 290 -22.39 -7.34 -7.30
CA ALA A 290 -22.85 -6.41 -6.28
C ALA A 290 -23.10 -5.00 -6.83
N THR A 291 -24.05 -4.29 -6.22
CA THR A 291 -24.35 -2.90 -6.60
C THR A 291 -23.24 -1.94 -6.17
N TYR A 292 -22.65 -2.09 -4.97
CA TYR A 292 -21.50 -1.28 -4.56
C TYR A 292 -20.31 -1.50 -5.52
N ASN A 293 -20.10 -2.73 -5.97
CA ASN A 293 -19.06 -3.09 -6.93
C ASN A 293 -19.30 -2.42 -8.29
N THR A 294 -20.54 -2.47 -8.78
CA THR A 294 -20.95 -1.79 -10.02
C THR A 294 -20.76 -0.28 -9.92
N ALA A 295 -21.08 0.31 -8.77
CA ALA A 295 -20.92 1.73 -8.52
C ALA A 295 -19.44 2.15 -8.43
N LEU A 296 -18.62 1.39 -7.70
CA LEU A 296 -17.16 1.57 -7.61
C LEU A 296 -16.50 1.45 -8.98
N PHE A 297 -16.87 0.45 -9.78
CA PHE A 297 -16.42 0.30 -11.16
C PHE A 297 -16.77 1.54 -11.98
N GLY A 298 -18.03 1.99 -11.95
CA GLY A 298 -18.45 3.14 -12.72
C GLY A 298 -17.72 4.42 -12.30
N ALA A 299 -17.51 4.63 -11.01
CA ALA A 299 -16.84 5.82 -10.47
C ALA A 299 -15.37 5.86 -10.90
N THR A 300 -14.70 4.72 -10.79
CA THR A 300 -13.31 4.53 -11.24
C THR A 300 -13.18 4.82 -12.73
N ASN A 301 -14.11 4.32 -13.56
CA ASN A 301 -14.09 4.55 -15.01
C ASN A 301 -14.41 6.00 -15.40
N ALA A 302 -15.29 6.70 -14.66
CA ALA A 302 -15.52 8.14 -14.87
C ALA A 302 -14.25 8.95 -14.55
N MET A 303 -13.62 8.69 -13.41
CA MET A 303 -12.35 9.32 -13.03
C MET A 303 -11.26 9.05 -14.06
N ALA A 304 -11.11 7.80 -14.49
CA ALA A 304 -10.15 7.42 -15.51
C ALA A 304 -10.45 8.11 -16.85
N SER A 305 -11.70 8.13 -17.32
CA SER A 305 -12.07 8.82 -18.57
C SER A 305 -11.56 10.26 -18.59
N ARG A 306 -11.78 11.03 -17.51
CA ARG A 306 -11.29 12.40 -17.37
C ARG A 306 -9.77 12.51 -17.53
N ILE A 307 -9.01 11.59 -16.95
CA ILE A 307 -7.54 11.57 -17.00
C ILE A 307 -7.01 11.12 -18.37
N TYR A 308 -7.56 10.04 -18.92
CA TYR A 308 -7.11 9.46 -20.18
C TYR A 308 -7.53 10.30 -21.39
N GLN A 309 -8.49 11.22 -21.26
CA GLN A 309 -8.92 12.13 -22.33
C GLN A 309 -7.75 12.87 -23.01
N LYS A 310 -6.69 13.17 -22.26
CA LYS A 310 -5.48 13.82 -22.77
C LYS A 310 -4.61 12.90 -23.65
N TYR A 311 -4.57 11.61 -23.35
CA TYR A 311 -3.61 10.67 -23.93
C TYR A 311 -4.24 9.73 -24.95
N ASP A 312 -5.48 9.30 -24.70
CA ASP A 312 -6.26 8.41 -25.55
C ASP A 312 -7.75 8.77 -25.45
N PRO A 313 -8.24 9.70 -26.30
CA PRO A 313 -9.64 10.11 -26.31
C PRO A 313 -10.62 8.98 -26.61
N GLN A 314 -10.23 8.00 -27.42
CA GLN A 314 -11.11 6.88 -27.77
C GLN A 314 -11.29 5.95 -26.58
N TYR A 315 -10.20 5.64 -25.87
CA TYR A 315 -10.25 4.89 -24.63
C TYR A 315 -11.02 5.64 -23.55
N ALA A 316 -10.79 6.95 -23.39
CA ALA A 316 -11.53 7.79 -22.47
C ALA A 316 -13.05 7.75 -22.72
N ALA A 317 -13.48 7.75 -23.99
CA ALA A 317 -14.90 7.61 -24.35
C ALA A 317 -15.45 6.23 -23.99
N LYS A 318 -14.67 5.16 -24.20
CA LYS A 318 -15.04 3.78 -23.81
C LYS A 318 -15.26 3.67 -22.31
N LEU A 319 -14.34 4.23 -21.51
CA LEU A 319 -14.45 4.26 -20.04
C LEU A 319 -15.71 5.04 -19.59
N LEU A 320 -15.98 6.19 -20.20
CA LEU A 320 -17.17 6.99 -19.88
C LEU A 320 -18.48 6.27 -20.21
N ASP A 321 -18.55 5.59 -21.36
CA ASP A 321 -19.70 4.79 -21.74
C ASP A 321 -19.97 3.65 -20.74
N ALA A 322 -18.92 2.93 -20.34
CA ALA A 322 -19.00 1.90 -19.31
C ALA A 322 -19.51 2.46 -17.97
N SER A 323 -19.03 3.64 -17.56
CA SER A 323 -19.49 4.34 -16.35
C SER A 323 -20.98 4.72 -16.42
N LYS A 324 -21.43 5.26 -17.55
CA LYS A 324 -22.84 5.62 -17.77
C LYS A 324 -23.77 4.40 -17.75
N LYS A 325 -23.32 3.26 -18.30
CA LYS A 325 -24.06 1.98 -18.22
C LYS A 325 -24.19 1.48 -16.79
N ALA A 326 -23.12 1.58 -15.99
CA ALA A 326 -23.17 1.24 -14.57
C ALA A 326 -24.16 2.13 -13.81
N PHE A 327 -24.15 3.46 -14.07
CA PHE A 327 -25.13 4.38 -13.49
C PHE A 327 -26.56 4.02 -13.88
N ALA A 328 -26.82 3.77 -15.17
CA ALA A 328 -28.15 3.39 -15.66
C ALA A 328 -28.65 2.08 -15.02
N PHE A 329 -27.79 1.07 -14.87
CA PHE A 329 -28.12 -0.15 -14.14
C PHE A 329 -28.55 0.15 -12.71
N LEU A 330 -27.76 0.96 -11.99
CA LEU A 330 -27.99 1.33 -10.60
C LEU A 330 -29.24 2.20 -10.40
N SER A 331 -29.57 3.07 -11.35
CA SER A 331 -30.83 3.84 -11.33
C SER A 331 -32.06 2.93 -11.44
N ASN A 332 -31.95 1.83 -12.18
CA ASN A 332 -33.03 0.84 -12.33
C ASN A 332 -33.06 -0.21 -11.21
N HIS A 333 -32.01 -0.28 -10.38
CA HIS A 333 -31.90 -1.20 -9.23
C HIS A 333 -31.52 -0.41 -7.97
N PRO A 334 -32.48 0.32 -7.36
CA PRO A 334 -32.20 1.22 -6.24
C PRO A 334 -31.82 0.50 -4.94
N GLU A 335 -32.27 -0.74 -4.76
CA GLU A 335 -31.94 -1.55 -3.58
C GLU A 335 -30.54 -2.18 -3.68
N PRO A 336 -29.78 -2.27 -2.58
CA PRO A 336 -28.47 -2.91 -2.58
C PRO A 336 -28.58 -4.41 -2.88
N MET A 337 -27.68 -4.90 -3.74
CA MET A 337 -27.57 -6.33 -4.04
C MET A 337 -26.16 -6.84 -3.76
N PHE A 338 -26.08 -8.03 -3.19
CA PHE A 338 -24.86 -8.84 -3.13
C PHE A 338 -25.23 -10.29 -3.44
N ARG A 339 -24.78 -10.79 -4.58
CA ARG A 339 -24.96 -12.18 -4.98
C ARG A 339 -23.85 -13.03 -4.36
N SER A 340 -24.26 -14.02 -3.58
CA SER A 340 -23.37 -15.04 -3.01
C SER A 340 -23.89 -16.43 -3.34
N ASP A 341 -23.12 -17.21 -4.10
CA ASP A 341 -23.43 -18.60 -4.43
C ASP A 341 -22.60 -19.57 -3.55
N PRO A 342 -23.18 -20.69 -3.09
CA PRO A 342 -22.43 -21.71 -2.34
C PRO A 342 -21.17 -22.16 -3.09
N GLY A 343 -20.02 -22.06 -2.43
CA GLY A 343 -18.71 -22.43 -2.99
C GLY A 343 -17.95 -21.29 -3.67
N GLN A 344 -18.53 -20.09 -3.83
CA GLN A 344 -17.81 -18.97 -4.49
C GLN A 344 -16.55 -18.49 -3.74
N ASN A 345 -16.42 -18.84 -2.46
CA ASN A 345 -15.28 -18.47 -1.61
C ASN A 345 -14.35 -19.66 -1.30
N SER A 346 -14.53 -20.81 -1.98
CA SER A 346 -13.70 -22.00 -1.74
C SER A 346 -12.25 -21.85 -2.21
N GLY A 347 -11.98 -20.88 -3.09
CA GLY A 347 -10.64 -20.59 -3.60
C GLY A 347 -10.30 -19.11 -3.73
N SER A 348 -11.07 -18.24 -3.07
CA SER A 348 -10.87 -16.78 -3.18
C SER A 348 -11.56 -16.01 -2.06
N GLY A 349 -11.06 -14.80 -1.77
CA GLY A 349 -11.58 -13.91 -0.74
C GLY A 349 -13.03 -13.46 -1.03
N PRO A 350 -13.86 -13.19 0.01
CA PRO A 350 -15.27 -12.90 -0.18
C PRO A 350 -15.54 -11.50 -0.75
N TYR A 351 -14.75 -10.50 -0.32
CA TYR A 351 -14.97 -9.07 -0.59
C TYR A 351 -16.40 -8.59 -0.34
N GLU A 352 -17.13 -9.28 0.54
CA GLU A 352 -18.48 -8.92 0.97
C GLU A 352 -18.42 -7.82 2.03
N LYS A 353 -19.34 -6.86 1.96
CA LYS A 353 -19.54 -5.87 3.03
C LYS A 353 -20.31 -6.50 4.19
N THR A 354 -19.59 -7.04 5.18
CA THR A 354 -20.16 -7.71 6.36
C THR A 354 -20.06 -6.86 7.62
N VAL A 355 -20.75 -7.30 8.68
CA VAL A 355 -20.63 -6.70 10.02
C VAL A 355 -19.25 -6.90 10.66
N GLU A 356 -18.36 -7.68 10.05
CA GLU A 356 -17.03 -8.01 10.60
C GLU A 356 -15.91 -7.16 9.98
N ASN A 357 -16.14 -6.52 8.84
CA ASN A 357 -15.13 -5.68 8.18
C ASN A 357 -15.27 -4.19 8.55
N GLU A 358 -14.28 -3.35 8.19
CA GLU A 358 -14.16 -1.93 8.63
C GLU A 358 -15.44 -1.07 8.46
N HIS A 359 -16.34 -1.47 7.57
CA HIS A 359 -17.60 -0.79 7.28
C HIS A 359 -18.53 -0.73 8.50
N HIS A 360 -18.59 -1.77 9.33
CA HIS A 360 -19.53 -1.85 10.45
C HIS A 360 -19.28 -0.75 11.51
N LEU A 361 -18.01 -0.47 11.82
CA LEU A 361 -17.64 0.57 12.79
C LEU A 361 -18.08 1.95 12.29
N TRP A 362 -18.08 2.16 10.98
CA TRP A 362 -18.53 3.41 10.40
C TRP A 362 -20.05 3.51 10.46
N LEU A 363 -20.77 2.48 10.01
CA LEU A 363 -22.22 2.43 10.09
C LEU A 363 -22.74 2.64 11.52
N ALA A 364 -22.08 2.02 12.51
CA ALA A 364 -22.40 2.22 13.92
C ALA A 364 -22.17 3.68 14.38
N ALA A 365 -21.06 4.29 14.00
CA ALA A 365 -20.76 5.69 14.31
C ALA A 365 -21.75 6.65 13.63
N VAL A 366 -22.11 6.40 12.37
CA VAL A 366 -23.11 7.21 11.65
C VAL A 366 -24.48 7.03 12.27
N LYS A 367 -24.91 5.81 12.59
CA LYS A 367 -26.21 5.56 13.25
C LYS A 367 -26.30 6.25 14.61
N ALA A 368 -25.20 6.34 15.34
CA ALA A 368 -25.15 7.08 16.61
C ALA A 368 -25.27 8.60 16.41
N GLY A 369 -24.61 9.16 15.39
CA GLY A 369 -24.64 10.60 15.09
C GLY A 369 -25.88 11.07 14.31
N TYR A 370 -26.48 10.18 13.53
CA TYR A 370 -27.56 10.46 12.57
C TYR A 370 -28.64 9.36 12.64
N PRO A 371 -29.37 9.23 13.77
CA PRO A 371 -30.27 8.09 14.04
C PRO A 371 -31.44 7.96 13.06
N ASN A 372 -31.77 9.03 12.34
CA ASN A 372 -32.85 9.07 11.36
C ASN A 372 -32.36 8.92 9.90
N LEU A 373 -31.06 8.70 9.70
CA LEU A 373 -30.49 8.49 8.37
C LEU A 373 -30.53 7.00 8.02
N THR A 374 -31.13 6.68 6.88
CA THR A 374 -31.11 5.32 6.33
C THR A 374 -29.91 5.19 5.41
N LEU A 375 -29.02 4.24 5.70
CA LEU A 375 -27.88 3.90 4.86
C LEU A 375 -28.08 2.50 4.28
N THR A 376 -27.87 2.36 2.97
CA THR A 376 -27.78 1.07 2.28
C THR A 376 -26.32 0.66 2.14
N GLY A 377 -26.03 -0.63 1.90
CA GLY A 377 -24.66 -1.15 1.82
C GLY A 377 -23.83 -0.64 0.64
N ASP A 378 -24.40 0.15 -0.26
CA ASP A 378 -23.80 0.66 -1.50
C ASP A 378 -23.94 2.18 -1.67
N ILE A 379 -24.44 2.88 -0.65
CA ILE A 379 -24.79 4.30 -0.76
C ILE A 379 -23.55 5.17 -1.01
N GLU A 380 -22.41 4.83 -0.40
CA GLU A 380 -21.16 5.55 -0.54
C GLU A 380 -20.59 5.44 -1.95
N GLU A 381 -20.69 4.26 -2.57
CA GLU A 381 -20.23 4.02 -3.94
C GLU A 381 -21.18 4.66 -4.96
N ARG A 382 -22.51 4.68 -4.70
CA ARG A 382 -23.47 5.42 -5.55
C ARG A 382 -23.22 6.93 -5.52
N ILE A 383 -22.91 7.49 -4.35
CA ILE A 383 -22.51 8.89 -4.20
C ILE A 383 -21.23 9.16 -4.99
N TRP A 384 -20.22 8.30 -4.85
CA TRP A 384 -18.96 8.46 -5.56
C TRP A 384 -19.14 8.43 -7.08
N LEU A 385 -19.89 7.45 -7.61
CA LEU A 385 -20.21 7.36 -9.04
C LEU A 385 -20.87 8.63 -9.56
N ALA A 386 -21.93 9.11 -8.90
CA ALA A 386 -22.64 10.29 -9.35
C ALA A 386 -21.75 11.54 -9.28
N ALA A 387 -20.92 11.68 -8.24
CA ALA A 387 -19.99 12.79 -8.11
C ALA A 387 -18.88 12.77 -9.18
N GLU A 388 -18.32 11.60 -9.52
CA GLU A 388 -17.33 11.48 -10.59
C GLU A 388 -17.93 11.69 -11.98
N LEU A 389 -19.15 11.18 -12.23
CA LEU A 389 -19.86 11.47 -13.48
C LEU A 389 -20.15 12.97 -13.61
N PHE A 390 -20.56 13.63 -12.53
CA PHE A 390 -20.74 15.08 -12.52
C PHE A 390 -19.43 15.82 -12.81
N LYS A 391 -18.34 15.49 -12.09
CA LYS A 391 -17.02 16.11 -12.28
C LYS A 391 -16.44 15.87 -13.68
N THR A 392 -16.71 14.71 -14.27
CA THR A 392 -16.17 14.30 -15.58
C THR A 392 -16.95 14.91 -16.74
N THR A 393 -18.28 15.02 -16.61
CA THR A 393 -19.15 15.43 -17.73
C THR A 393 -19.65 16.86 -17.65
N GLY A 394 -19.67 17.47 -16.46
CA GLY A 394 -20.35 18.73 -16.19
C GLY A 394 -21.88 18.64 -16.22
N ASP A 395 -22.45 17.45 -16.44
CA ASP A 395 -23.89 17.27 -16.59
C ASP A 395 -24.61 17.37 -15.25
N LYS A 396 -25.49 18.37 -15.13
CA LYS A 396 -26.22 18.71 -13.91
C LYS A 396 -27.19 17.63 -13.45
N GLN A 397 -27.59 16.69 -14.32
CA GLN A 397 -28.46 15.59 -13.90
C GLN A 397 -27.87 14.75 -12.75
N TYR A 398 -26.54 14.60 -12.72
CA TYR A 398 -25.86 13.84 -11.68
C TYR A 398 -25.81 14.61 -10.35
N GLU A 399 -25.66 15.94 -10.40
CA GLU A 399 -25.76 16.78 -9.21
C GLU A 399 -27.19 16.80 -8.66
N GLU A 400 -28.19 16.91 -9.52
CA GLU A 400 -29.61 16.83 -9.12
C GLU A 400 -29.91 15.47 -8.48
N TYR A 401 -29.38 14.38 -9.04
CA TYR A 401 -29.47 13.06 -8.45
C TYR A 401 -28.83 13.00 -7.05
N LEU A 402 -27.63 13.56 -6.85
CA LEU A 402 -26.99 13.67 -5.54
C LEU A 402 -27.84 14.48 -4.55
N LYS A 403 -28.36 15.64 -4.98
CA LYS A 403 -29.17 16.52 -4.13
C LYS A 403 -30.47 15.85 -3.68
N ASN A 404 -31.15 15.17 -4.60
CA ASN A 404 -32.44 14.54 -4.37
C ASN A 404 -32.33 13.28 -3.49
N ASN A 405 -31.26 12.49 -3.65
CA ASN A 405 -31.15 11.18 -3.00
C ASN A 405 -30.18 11.18 -1.82
N PHE A 406 -29.12 11.99 -1.86
CA PHE A 406 -27.95 11.82 -1.00
C PHE A 406 -27.43 13.10 -0.34
N SER A 407 -28.14 14.23 -0.45
CA SER A 407 -27.73 15.52 0.14
C SER A 407 -27.42 15.45 1.64
N LYS A 408 -28.13 14.59 2.38
CA LYS A 408 -27.89 14.36 3.82
C LYS A 408 -26.71 13.42 4.12
N VAL A 409 -26.37 12.55 3.18
CA VAL A 409 -25.32 11.52 3.35
C VAL A 409 -23.97 12.09 2.89
N ILE A 410 -23.93 12.81 1.76
CA ILE A 410 -22.68 13.37 1.23
C ILE A 410 -22.01 14.37 2.19
N VAL A 411 -22.76 14.93 3.15
CA VAL A 411 -22.27 15.90 4.16
C VAL A 411 -21.91 15.25 5.51
N ILE A 412 -21.99 13.92 5.64
CA ILE A 412 -21.55 13.26 6.88
C ILE A 412 -20.03 13.14 6.91
N LYS A 413 -19.47 13.16 8.11
CA LYS A 413 -18.04 12.92 8.31
C LYS A 413 -17.66 11.55 7.69
N PRO A 414 -16.73 11.51 6.71
CA PRO A 414 -16.35 10.27 6.07
C PRO A 414 -15.43 9.43 6.97
N LYS A 415 -14.98 8.29 6.44
CA LYS A 415 -13.74 7.63 6.84
C LYS A 415 -12.71 7.69 5.72
N ALA A 416 -11.48 7.27 6.01
CA ALA A 416 -10.50 6.97 4.99
C ALA A 416 -11.08 6.00 3.96
N PHE A 417 -10.88 6.29 2.69
CA PHE A 417 -11.45 5.50 1.61
C PHE A 417 -10.79 4.12 1.52
N SER A 418 -11.60 3.12 1.20
CA SER A 418 -11.19 1.74 0.94
C SER A 418 -12.22 1.05 0.04
N TRP A 419 -11.98 -0.20 -0.34
CA TRP A 419 -12.96 -0.99 -1.10
C TRP A 419 -14.32 -1.14 -0.39
N THR A 420 -14.36 -0.93 0.94
CA THR A 420 -15.60 -1.02 1.74
C THR A 420 -16.36 0.31 1.87
N ASN A 421 -15.70 1.44 1.65
CA ASN A 421 -16.32 2.76 1.82
C ASN A 421 -15.61 3.80 0.94
N SER A 422 -16.33 4.32 -0.05
CA SER A 422 -15.84 5.34 -0.97
C SER A 422 -16.41 6.74 -0.73
N LEU A 423 -17.03 7.02 0.42
CA LEU A 423 -17.70 8.31 0.64
C LEU A 423 -16.71 9.47 0.50
N ALA A 424 -15.52 9.35 1.07
CA ALA A 424 -14.47 10.36 0.95
C ALA A 424 -14.08 10.65 -0.51
N LEU A 425 -14.08 9.65 -1.40
CA LEU A 425 -13.80 9.85 -2.82
C LEU A 425 -14.94 10.61 -3.51
N GLY A 426 -16.19 10.29 -3.20
CA GLY A 426 -17.34 11.06 -3.69
C GLY A 426 -17.35 12.51 -3.18
N GLN A 427 -17.00 12.72 -1.92
CA GLN A 427 -16.85 14.07 -1.34
C GLN A 427 -15.72 14.84 -2.02
N TRP A 428 -14.57 14.20 -2.25
CA TRP A 428 -13.45 14.80 -2.96
C TRP A 428 -13.83 15.21 -4.38
N ALA A 429 -14.45 14.31 -5.14
CA ALA A 429 -14.92 14.58 -6.50
C ALA A 429 -15.91 15.77 -6.53
N TYR A 430 -16.85 15.82 -5.59
CA TYR A 430 -17.83 16.90 -5.50
C TYR A 430 -17.19 18.24 -5.10
N VAL A 431 -16.32 18.26 -4.08
CA VAL A 431 -15.68 19.51 -3.60
C VAL A 431 -14.69 20.07 -4.59
N THR A 432 -14.03 19.21 -5.38
CA THR A 432 -13.09 19.65 -6.42
C THR A 432 -13.75 19.95 -7.76
N ASN A 433 -15.07 19.77 -7.88
CA ASN A 433 -15.80 20.21 -9.06
C ASN A 433 -16.08 21.73 -8.98
N PRO A 434 -15.60 22.55 -9.94
CA PRO A 434 -15.86 23.99 -9.96
C PRO A 434 -17.35 24.31 -10.16
N ASP A 435 -18.10 23.42 -10.80
CA ASP A 435 -19.51 23.64 -11.13
C ASP A 435 -20.47 23.16 -10.02
N ALA A 436 -19.97 22.58 -8.94
CA ALA A 436 -20.81 22.12 -7.83
C ALA A 436 -21.48 23.27 -7.06
N ASP A 437 -22.70 23.03 -6.60
CA ASP A 437 -23.48 23.94 -5.76
C ASP A 437 -22.68 24.39 -4.54
N GLU A 438 -22.45 25.69 -4.44
CA GLU A 438 -21.56 26.23 -3.42
C GLU A 438 -22.05 25.98 -1.99
N SER A 439 -23.37 25.95 -1.75
CA SER A 439 -23.90 25.68 -0.40
C SER A 439 -23.65 24.24 0.03
N LEU A 440 -23.89 23.29 -0.87
CA LEU A 440 -23.61 21.88 -0.59
C LEU A 440 -22.10 21.62 -0.53
N LYS A 441 -21.33 22.20 -1.44
CA LYS A 441 -19.86 22.09 -1.51
C LYS A 441 -19.18 22.55 -0.22
N ILE A 442 -19.62 23.65 0.40
CA ILE A 442 -19.12 24.10 1.70
C ILE A 442 -19.36 23.05 2.80
N GLN A 443 -20.55 22.46 2.85
CA GLN A 443 -20.89 21.43 3.85
C GLN A 443 -20.08 20.15 3.63
N VAL A 444 -19.93 19.72 2.38
CA VAL A 444 -19.11 18.54 2.04
C VAL A 444 -17.63 18.78 2.39
N LYS A 445 -17.09 19.97 2.08
CA LYS A 445 -15.72 20.35 2.46
C LYS A 445 -15.53 20.33 3.98
N GLN A 446 -16.47 20.86 4.75
CA GLN A 446 -16.42 20.83 6.21
C GLN A 446 -16.44 19.40 6.76
N ALA A 447 -17.28 18.53 6.21
CA ALA A 447 -17.35 17.13 6.59
C ALA A 447 -16.00 16.42 6.36
N PHE A 448 -15.40 16.60 5.18
CA PHE A 448 -14.09 16.05 4.82
C PHE A 448 -12.99 16.54 5.77
N LEU A 449 -12.87 17.86 5.98
CA LEU A 449 -11.86 18.45 6.86
C LEU A 449 -12.03 18.01 8.32
N SER A 450 -13.26 17.79 8.80
CA SER A 450 -13.49 17.28 10.16
C SER A 450 -12.89 15.90 10.41
N TYR A 451 -12.80 15.06 9.36
CA TYR A 451 -12.12 13.76 9.44
C TYR A 451 -10.60 13.93 9.51
N ALA A 452 -10.03 14.80 8.68
CA ALA A 452 -8.61 15.13 8.70
C ALA A 452 -8.18 15.69 10.07
N ASP A 453 -8.93 16.63 10.63
CA ASP A 453 -8.67 17.20 11.96
C ASP A 453 -8.73 16.15 13.08
N SER A 454 -9.64 15.18 12.97
CA SER A 454 -9.74 14.10 13.95
C SER A 454 -8.57 13.12 13.84
N THR A 455 -8.14 12.84 12.61
CA THR A 455 -6.98 11.98 12.33
C THR A 455 -5.69 12.63 12.84
N LEU A 456 -5.51 13.93 12.62
CA LEU A 456 -4.38 14.69 13.15
C LEU A 456 -4.32 14.61 14.69
N LYS A 457 -5.44 14.86 15.38
CA LYS A 457 -5.51 14.74 16.85
C LYS A 457 -5.16 13.34 17.35
N GLN A 458 -5.55 12.30 16.61
CA GLN A 458 -5.22 10.92 16.96
C GLN A 458 -3.71 10.66 16.83
N ILE A 459 -3.08 11.11 15.75
CA ILE A 459 -1.63 11.01 15.54
C ILE A 459 -0.86 11.75 16.63
N GLU A 460 -1.30 12.97 16.99
CA GLU A 460 -0.67 13.76 18.05
C GLU A 460 -0.75 13.11 19.44
N ALA A 461 -1.81 12.33 19.68
CA ALA A 461 -2.04 11.60 20.92
C ALA A 461 -1.27 10.27 20.99
N ASP A 462 -0.99 9.64 19.85
CA ASP A 462 -0.30 8.35 19.75
C ASP A 462 1.18 8.44 20.15
N GLY A 463 1.73 7.38 20.76
CA GLY A 463 3.12 7.35 21.20
C GLY A 463 4.13 7.22 20.05
N TYR A 464 3.74 6.54 18.98
CA TYR A 464 4.55 6.32 17.78
C TYR A 464 4.19 7.28 16.64
N SER A 465 3.31 8.25 16.89
CA SER A 465 2.70 9.09 15.85
C SER A 465 1.94 8.27 14.78
N CYS A 466 1.35 7.13 15.16
CA CYS A 466 0.53 6.31 14.27
C CYS A 466 -0.90 6.86 14.20
N SER A 467 -1.50 6.80 13.00
CA SER A 467 -2.88 7.19 12.76
C SER A 467 -3.91 6.14 13.17
N LEU A 468 -3.48 4.95 13.61
CA LEU A 468 -4.35 3.86 14.04
C LEU A 468 -4.71 3.97 15.52
N GLY A 469 -5.99 3.77 15.80
CA GLY A 469 -6.51 3.63 17.14
C GLY A 469 -6.36 2.19 17.59
N LYS A 470 -6.47 1.94 18.89
CA LYS A 470 -6.33 0.59 19.47
C LYS A 470 -7.18 -0.48 18.76
N ASN A 471 -8.40 -0.11 18.34
CA ASN A 471 -9.36 -1.03 17.69
C ASN A 471 -9.25 -1.06 16.16
N GLU A 472 -8.27 -0.36 15.58
CA GLU A 472 -8.04 -0.30 14.12
C GLU A 472 -6.87 -1.19 13.68
N TYR A 473 -6.26 -1.93 14.62
CA TYR A 473 -5.32 -3.01 14.34
C TYR A 473 -6.08 -4.29 13.97
N THR A 474 -6.68 -4.25 12.78
CA THR A 474 -7.38 -5.37 12.12
C THR A 474 -6.59 -5.81 10.89
N TRP A 475 -7.12 -6.76 10.10
CA TRP A 475 -6.52 -7.11 8.81
C TRP A 475 -6.36 -5.84 7.96
N ALA A 476 -5.17 -5.66 7.37
CA ALA A 476 -4.81 -4.50 6.55
C ALA A 476 -4.69 -3.17 7.32
N SER A 477 -4.29 -3.22 8.60
CA SER A 477 -4.07 -2.03 9.42
C SER A 477 -3.09 -1.03 8.77
N ASN A 478 -2.06 -1.51 8.08
CA ASN A 478 -1.11 -0.64 7.37
C ASN A 478 -1.80 0.16 6.25
N LYS A 479 -2.64 -0.49 5.45
CA LYS A 479 -3.49 0.17 4.45
C LYS A 479 -4.37 1.23 5.11
N VAL A 480 -5.01 0.92 6.24
CA VAL A 480 -5.84 1.91 6.97
C VAL A 480 -5.01 3.12 7.39
N ALA A 481 -3.81 2.91 7.92
CA ALA A 481 -2.92 4.00 8.32
C ALA A 481 -2.53 4.88 7.13
N MET A 482 -2.20 4.26 5.99
CA MET A 482 -1.80 4.98 4.77
C MET A 482 -3.00 5.71 4.14
N SER A 483 -4.18 5.10 4.08
CA SER A 483 -5.39 5.76 3.57
C SER A 483 -5.78 6.98 4.43
N LYS A 484 -5.58 6.92 5.75
CA LYS A 484 -5.73 8.09 6.64
C LYS A 484 -4.73 9.20 6.32
N ALA A 485 -3.49 8.86 5.99
CA ALA A 485 -2.50 9.84 5.54
C ALA A 485 -2.87 10.46 4.19
N ASN A 486 -3.40 9.67 3.24
CA ASN A 486 -3.90 10.21 1.97
C ASN A 486 -5.00 11.25 2.20
N MET A 487 -5.92 11.00 3.15
CA MET A 487 -6.93 11.99 3.55
C MET A 487 -6.31 13.29 4.08
N LEU A 488 -5.18 13.23 4.80
CA LEU A 488 -4.47 14.42 5.28
C LEU A 488 -3.81 15.20 4.14
N VAL A 489 -3.21 14.51 3.16
CA VAL A 489 -2.63 15.15 1.96
C VAL A 489 -3.72 15.84 1.13
N LEU A 490 -4.87 15.20 0.95
CA LEU A 490 -6.03 15.80 0.26
C LEU A 490 -6.60 16.98 1.06
N ALA A 491 -6.70 16.86 2.39
CA ALA A 491 -7.15 17.96 3.24
C ALA A 491 -6.21 19.17 3.17
N TYR A 492 -4.90 18.95 3.07
CA TYR A 492 -3.93 20.02 2.85
C TYR A 492 -4.20 20.82 1.57
N GLN A 493 -4.67 20.17 0.49
CA GLN A 493 -5.03 20.87 -0.73
C GLN A 493 -6.30 21.72 -0.59
N LEU A 494 -7.24 21.31 0.27
CA LEU A 494 -8.46 22.06 0.55
C LEU A 494 -8.26 23.19 1.57
N ASP A 495 -7.37 22.97 2.54
CA ASP A 495 -7.07 23.87 3.66
C ASP A 495 -5.58 23.70 4.08
N PRO A 496 -4.66 24.49 3.50
CA PRO A 496 -3.21 24.29 3.64
C PRO A 496 -2.68 24.46 5.09
N LYS A 497 -2.57 23.35 5.82
CA LYS A 497 -1.92 23.26 7.13
C LYS A 497 -0.73 22.32 7.09
N LYS A 498 0.48 22.84 7.39
CA LYS A 498 1.71 22.00 7.44
C LYS A 498 1.60 20.81 8.39
N SER A 499 0.79 20.92 9.45
CA SER A 499 0.51 19.82 10.37
C SER A 499 -0.12 18.61 9.68
N TYR A 500 -0.96 18.79 8.66
CA TYR A 500 -1.50 17.67 7.89
C TYR A 500 -0.41 16.93 7.12
N LEU A 501 0.50 17.65 6.45
CA LEU A 501 1.61 17.03 5.73
C LEU A 501 2.58 16.32 6.67
N ASN A 502 2.95 16.95 7.79
CA ASN A 502 3.83 16.33 8.78
C ASN A 502 3.20 15.05 9.36
N ALA A 503 1.90 15.07 9.65
CA ALA A 503 1.18 13.90 10.15
C ALA A 503 0.99 12.81 9.09
N ALA A 504 0.86 13.17 7.82
CA ALA A 504 0.88 12.22 6.71
C ALA A 504 2.26 11.56 6.56
N LEU A 505 3.33 12.34 6.63
CA LEU A 505 4.71 11.84 6.58
C LEU A 505 5.04 10.94 7.79
N ASP A 506 4.47 11.24 8.97
CA ASP A 506 4.57 10.36 10.14
C ASP A 506 4.07 8.93 9.86
N GLN A 507 3.15 8.75 8.90
CA GLN A 507 2.67 7.42 8.50
C GLN A 507 3.66 6.72 7.55
N VAL A 508 4.33 7.46 6.66
CA VAL A 508 5.44 6.90 5.87
C VAL A 508 6.54 6.39 6.80
N HIS A 509 6.93 7.19 7.81
CA HIS A 509 7.87 6.77 8.85
C HIS A 509 7.41 5.53 9.60
N TYR A 510 6.12 5.45 9.95
CA TYR A 510 5.52 4.26 10.56
C TYR A 510 5.68 3.03 9.66
N ALA A 511 5.35 3.12 8.36
CA ALA A 511 5.48 2.02 7.42
C ALA A 511 6.94 1.58 7.21
N LEU A 512 7.89 2.52 7.33
CA LEU A 512 9.32 2.32 7.11
C LEU A 512 10.13 2.05 8.38
N GLY A 513 9.49 1.64 9.47
CA GLY A 513 10.18 1.07 10.64
C GLY A 513 10.10 1.90 11.91
N ARG A 514 9.53 3.11 11.87
CA ARG A 514 9.24 3.91 13.07
C ARG A 514 7.92 3.47 13.73
N ASN A 515 7.83 2.17 13.99
CA ASN A 515 6.67 1.51 14.57
C ASN A 515 7.12 0.58 15.70
N THR A 516 6.13 0.07 16.42
CA THR A 516 6.31 -0.80 17.59
C THR A 516 7.15 -2.05 17.33
N ASN A 517 7.16 -2.57 16.10
CA ASN A 517 7.88 -3.79 15.74
C ASN A 517 9.29 -3.51 15.21
N GLY A 518 9.62 -2.24 14.88
CA GLY A 518 10.90 -1.91 14.27
C GLY A 518 11.14 -2.60 12.91
N VAL A 519 10.06 -2.88 12.18
CA VAL A 519 10.07 -3.56 10.87
C VAL A 519 9.62 -2.59 9.79
N CYS A 520 10.28 -2.56 8.65
CA CYS A 520 9.73 -1.90 7.46
C CYS A 520 8.70 -2.82 6.83
N TYR A 521 7.41 -2.44 6.89
CA TYR A 521 6.31 -3.21 6.31
C TYR A 521 6.26 -3.14 4.79
N LEU A 522 7.06 -2.25 4.19
CA LEU A 522 7.30 -2.14 2.75
C LEU A 522 8.53 -3.00 2.41
N THR A 523 8.32 -4.08 1.66
CA THR A 523 9.40 -4.98 1.24
C THR A 523 10.51 -4.23 0.50
N GLY A 524 11.76 -4.64 0.74
CA GLY A 524 12.97 -4.07 0.12
C GLY A 524 13.42 -2.75 0.71
N SER A 525 12.60 -2.11 1.54
CA SER A 525 12.88 -0.78 2.10
C SER A 525 13.54 -0.87 3.48
N GLY A 526 14.50 0.02 3.74
CA GLY A 526 15.15 0.13 5.04
C GLY A 526 16.11 -1.02 5.36
N THR A 527 16.39 -1.20 6.65
CA THR A 527 17.42 -2.13 7.15
C THR A 527 16.84 -3.47 7.61
N ASN A 528 15.64 -3.45 8.18
CA ASN A 528 14.88 -4.61 8.64
C ASN A 528 13.52 -4.70 7.92
N PRO A 529 13.50 -4.92 6.59
CA PRO A 529 12.26 -5.10 5.85
C PRO A 529 11.63 -6.46 6.12
N THR A 530 10.31 -6.53 5.93
CA THR A 530 9.58 -7.78 5.81
C THR A 530 10.27 -8.74 4.84
N GLN A 531 10.51 -9.96 5.30
CA GLN A 531 11.21 -11.00 4.54
C GLN A 531 10.27 -12.05 3.98
N ASN A 532 9.31 -12.53 4.75
CA ASN A 532 8.57 -13.77 4.48
C ASN A 532 7.10 -13.49 4.15
N VAL A 533 6.84 -12.58 3.20
CA VAL A 533 5.48 -12.21 2.79
C VAL A 533 4.66 -13.45 2.39
N HIS A 534 3.39 -13.51 2.81
CA HIS A 534 2.44 -14.50 2.29
C HIS A 534 2.12 -14.17 0.82
N ASN A 535 2.89 -14.75 -0.09
CA ASN A 535 2.70 -14.54 -1.52
C ASN A 535 3.18 -15.76 -2.31
N ARG A 536 2.31 -16.32 -3.17
CA ARG A 536 2.61 -17.53 -3.95
C ARG A 536 3.78 -17.33 -4.91
N ILE A 537 3.92 -16.18 -5.56
CA ILE A 537 5.07 -15.88 -6.43
C ILE A 537 6.34 -15.87 -5.58
N ARG A 538 6.33 -15.19 -4.44
CA ARG A 538 7.50 -15.16 -3.55
C ARG A 538 7.91 -16.56 -3.09
N VAL A 539 6.97 -17.34 -2.57
CA VAL A 539 7.27 -18.65 -1.96
C VAL A 539 7.66 -19.67 -3.03
N SER A 540 6.95 -19.73 -4.15
CA SER A 540 7.21 -20.71 -5.21
C SER A 540 8.48 -20.46 -6.03
N THR A 541 8.90 -19.20 -6.17
CA THR A 541 10.07 -18.82 -6.96
C THR A 541 11.31 -18.56 -6.10
N GLY A 542 11.13 -18.27 -4.82
CA GLY A 542 12.17 -17.76 -3.93
C GLY A 542 12.62 -16.32 -4.24
N ILE A 543 12.01 -15.65 -5.22
CA ILE A 543 12.41 -14.31 -5.67
C ILE A 543 11.81 -13.24 -4.76
N TYR A 544 12.68 -12.40 -4.20
CA TYR A 544 12.30 -11.26 -3.39
C TYR A 544 11.80 -10.10 -4.28
N ILE A 545 10.58 -9.63 -4.05
CA ILE A 545 10.00 -8.48 -4.76
C ILE A 545 9.90 -7.31 -3.79
N PRO A 546 10.59 -6.17 -4.06
CA PRO A 546 10.47 -4.98 -3.25
C PRO A 546 9.24 -4.14 -3.62
N GLY A 547 8.73 -3.36 -2.67
CA GLY A 547 7.64 -2.40 -2.88
C GLY A 547 6.25 -2.87 -2.47
N TRP A 548 6.08 -4.13 -2.06
CA TRP A 548 4.82 -4.59 -1.47
C TRP A 548 4.63 -4.05 -0.06
N LEU A 549 3.49 -3.41 0.19
CA LEU A 549 3.04 -3.09 1.55
C LEU A 549 2.27 -4.28 2.12
N THR A 550 2.74 -4.83 3.23
CA THR A 550 2.03 -5.91 3.93
C THR A 550 0.85 -5.40 4.75
N GLY A 551 -0.09 -6.31 5.05
CA GLY A 551 -1.29 -6.00 5.82
C GLY A 551 -1.02 -5.33 7.17
N GLY A 552 0.04 -5.75 7.88
CA GLY A 552 0.46 -5.16 9.14
C GLY A 552 -0.18 -5.80 10.38
N PRO A 553 0.00 -5.19 11.57
CA PRO A 553 -0.46 -5.80 12.80
C PRO A 553 -1.98 -5.98 12.87
N ASN A 554 -2.42 -7.22 13.10
CA ASN A 554 -3.83 -7.57 13.19
C ASN A 554 -4.11 -8.30 14.50
N SER A 555 -4.87 -7.65 15.38
CA SER A 555 -5.29 -8.17 16.68
C SER A 555 -6.73 -8.73 16.69
N TRP A 556 -7.40 -8.71 15.54
CA TRP A 556 -8.76 -9.22 15.41
C TRP A 556 -8.76 -10.76 15.41
N PRO A 557 -9.56 -11.42 16.25
CA PRO A 557 -9.63 -12.88 16.29
C PRO A 557 -10.07 -13.49 14.96
N GLY A 558 -9.52 -14.65 14.62
CA GLY A 558 -9.93 -15.41 13.42
C GLY A 558 -9.23 -14.98 12.14
N GLY A 559 -8.07 -14.30 12.22
CA GLY A 559 -7.25 -13.97 11.05
C GLY A 559 -6.64 -15.23 10.42
N ASP A 560 -5.58 -15.77 11.03
CA ASP A 560 -4.91 -16.98 10.55
C ASP A 560 -4.44 -17.88 11.70
N PRO A 561 -4.07 -19.15 11.46
CA PRO A 561 -3.63 -20.06 12.51
C PRO A 561 -2.40 -19.56 13.31
N VAL A 562 -1.46 -18.85 12.68
CA VAL A 562 -0.26 -18.33 13.34
C VAL A 562 -0.62 -17.16 14.26
N GLN A 563 -1.45 -16.24 13.77
CA GLN A 563 -1.99 -15.13 14.54
C GLN A 563 -2.84 -15.62 15.71
N ALA A 564 -3.70 -16.62 15.49
CA ALA A 564 -4.51 -17.22 16.54
C ALA A 564 -3.65 -17.83 17.66
N GLN A 565 -2.55 -18.51 17.32
CA GLN A 565 -1.59 -19.03 18.30
C GLN A 565 -0.92 -17.91 19.11
N LEU A 566 -0.59 -16.78 18.48
CA LEU A 566 -0.05 -15.61 19.18
C LEU A 566 -1.08 -15.02 20.15
N LEU A 567 -2.32 -14.80 19.68
CA LEU A 567 -3.39 -14.23 20.50
C LEU A 567 -3.81 -15.15 21.65
N ALA A 568 -3.74 -16.47 21.47
CA ALA A 568 -4.03 -17.45 22.52
C ALA A 568 -3.09 -17.36 23.73
N LYS A 569 -1.90 -16.74 23.60
CA LYS A 569 -1.00 -16.48 24.72
C LYS A 569 -1.55 -15.42 25.70
N GLY A 570 -2.54 -14.64 25.26
CA GLY A 570 -3.10 -13.53 26.02
C GLY A 570 -2.15 -12.32 26.13
N ASN A 571 -2.72 -11.15 26.43
CA ASN A 571 -1.98 -9.90 26.70
C ASN A 571 -1.03 -9.40 25.59
N VAL A 572 -1.25 -9.78 24.33
CA VAL A 572 -0.49 -9.22 23.20
C VAL A 572 -1.06 -7.83 22.87
N PRO A 573 -0.26 -6.75 22.96
CA PRO A 573 -0.73 -5.42 22.57
C PRO A 573 -1.07 -5.38 21.08
N PRO A 574 -2.17 -4.73 20.65
CA PRO A 574 -2.62 -4.74 19.26
C PRO A 574 -1.53 -4.38 18.24
N ALA A 575 -0.75 -3.34 18.52
CA ALA A 575 0.31 -2.87 17.62
C ALA A 575 1.51 -3.85 17.48
N LYS A 576 1.61 -4.87 18.34
CA LYS A 576 2.65 -5.90 18.34
C LYS A 576 2.20 -7.21 17.68
N THR A 577 0.99 -7.25 17.10
CA THR A 577 0.41 -8.48 16.54
C THR A 577 0.77 -8.64 15.06
N TYR A 578 2.07 -8.70 14.78
CA TYR A 578 2.61 -8.90 13.43
C TYR A 578 3.63 -10.04 13.45
N ILE A 579 3.56 -10.96 12.49
CA ILE A 579 4.47 -12.10 12.39
C ILE A 579 5.03 -12.19 10.97
N ASP A 580 6.34 -12.06 10.83
CA ASP A 580 7.01 -12.15 9.53
C ASP A 580 7.29 -13.61 9.12
N VAL A 581 6.21 -14.35 8.84
CA VAL A 581 6.23 -15.71 8.30
C VAL A 581 5.21 -15.84 7.18
N SER A 582 5.50 -16.69 6.20
CA SER A 582 4.67 -16.80 4.99
C SER A 582 3.31 -17.46 5.26
N GLU A 583 3.12 -18.16 6.37
CA GLU A 583 1.83 -18.70 6.78
C GLU A 583 0.90 -17.66 7.41
N SER A 584 1.42 -16.49 7.83
CA SER A 584 0.61 -15.46 8.49
C SER A 584 -0.04 -14.52 7.47
N TYR A 585 -0.99 -15.04 6.69
CA TYR A 585 -1.71 -14.24 5.70
C TYR A 585 -2.50 -13.07 6.31
N SER A 586 -2.95 -13.18 7.56
CA SER A 586 -3.73 -12.11 8.20
C SER A 586 -2.89 -10.92 8.70
N THR A 587 -1.56 -11.05 8.75
CA THR A 587 -0.64 -9.97 9.17
C THR A 587 0.41 -9.63 8.12
N ASN A 588 0.78 -10.58 7.26
CA ASN A 588 1.96 -10.52 6.40
C ASN A 588 1.69 -10.81 4.91
N GLU A 589 0.42 -10.80 4.49
CA GLU A 589 0.06 -10.79 3.06
C GLU A 589 0.16 -9.37 2.48
N ASN A 590 0.59 -9.26 1.22
CA ASN A 590 0.48 -8.03 0.43
C ASN A 590 -0.86 -8.00 -0.32
N ALA A 591 -1.36 -6.82 -0.65
CA ALA A 591 -2.44 -6.68 -1.62
C ALA A 591 -2.24 -5.42 -2.48
N ILE A 592 -2.88 -5.39 -3.65
CA ILE A 592 -2.83 -4.26 -4.59
C ILE A 592 -3.37 -2.99 -3.93
N ASP A 593 -4.46 -3.07 -3.16
CA ASP A 593 -5.07 -1.91 -2.50
C ASP A 593 -4.27 -1.43 -1.28
N PHE A 594 -3.51 -2.32 -0.63
CA PHE A 594 -2.60 -1.94 0.45
C PHE A 594 -1.45 -1.13 -0.12
N THR A 595 -0.86 -1.66 -1.19
CA THR A 595 0.27 -1.04 -1.88
C THR A 595 -0.14 0.30 -2.50
N ALA A 596 -1.37 0.42 -3.01
CA ALA A 596 -1.89 1.68 -3.56
C ALA A 596 -1.96 2.79 -2.52
N ALA A 597 -2.27 2.43 -1.26
CA ALA A 597 -2.42 3.39 -0.18
C ALA A 597 -1.13 4.17 0.11
N ILE A 598 0.05 3.57 -0.09
CA ILE A 598 1.34 4.26 0.14
C ILE A 598 1.88 5.00 -1.09
N VAL A 599 1.43 4.65 -2.32
CA VAL A 599 1.91 5.29 -3.57
C VAL A 599 1.77 6.80 -3.51
N TYR A 600 0.60 7.30 -3.10
CA TYR A 600 0.36 8.74 -3.08
C TYR A 600 1.31 9.46 -2.12
N LEU A 601 1.54 8.90 -0.93
CA LEU A 601 2.44 9.47 0.06
C LEU A 601 3.88 9.52 -0.45
N LEU A 602 4.38 8.41 -1.01
CA LEU A 602 5.74 8.35 -1.54
C LEU A 602 5.93 9.30 -2.73
N ALA A 603 4.93 9.42 -3.61
CA ALA A 603 4.95 10.39 -4.71
C ALA A 603 4.93 11.83 -4.22
N TYR A 604 4.14 12.14 -3.19
CA TYR A 604 4.08 13.49 -2.61
C TYR A 604 5.42 13.92 -2.02
N PHE A 605 6.09 13.00 -1.33
CA PHE A 605 7.35 13.26 -0.60
C PHE A 605 8.63 12.88 -1.38
N SER A 606 8.54 12.67 -2.69
CA SER A 606 9.71 12.44 -3.55
C SER A 606 9.64 13.27 -4.82
N THR A 607 10.73 13.29 -5.59
CA THR A 607 10.80 13.95 -6.89
C THR A 607 11.35 12.95 -7.91
N PRO A 608 10.81 12.92 -9.15
CA PRO A 608 11.38 12.11 -10.22
C PRO A 608 12.88 12.30 -10.39
N ASN A 609 13.62 11.20 -10.56
CA ASN A 609 15.04 11.21 -10.84
C ASN A 609 15.28 10.58 -12.21
N ASP A 610 15.47 11.42 -13.23
CA ASP A 610 15.70 11.00 -14.62
C ASP A 610 17.05 10.28 -14.81
N ASN A 611 17.95 10.34 -13.82
CA ASN A 611 19.23 9.62 -13.83
C ASN A 611 19.14 8.25 -13.16
N LEU A 612 17.99 7.87 -12.60
CA LEU A 612 17.81 6.56 -11.97
C LEU A 612 17.93 5.48 -13.05
N THR A 613 18.71 4.44 -12.77
CA THR A 613 18.90 3.29 -13.66
C THR A 613 18.29 2.01 -13.05
N PRO A 614 18.05 0.97 -13.86
CA PRO A 614 17.66 -0.34 -13.36
C PRO A 614 18.61 -0.93 -12.29
N GLU A 615 19.89 -0.60 -12.34
CA GLU A 615 20.89 -1.11 -11.38
C GLU A 615 20.71 -0.47 -10.00
N ASP A 616 20.37 0.82 -9.95
CA ASP A 616 20.19 1.57 -8.70
C ASP A 616 19.02 1.06 -7.85
N ILE A 617 18.06 0.38 -8.48
CA ILE A 617 16.88 -0.17 -7.81
C ILE A 617 16.96 -1.67 -7.54
N LYS A 618 18.09 -2.33 -7.79
CA LYS A 618 18.26 -3.74 -7.40
C LYS A 618 18.43 -3.87 -5.89
N VAL A 619 17.67 -4.79 -5.28
CA VAL A 619 17.86 -5.12 -3.86
C VAL A 619 18.95 -6.20 -3.73
N PRO A 620 19.99 -5.99 -2.91
CA PRO A 620 21.07 -6.97 -2.76
C PRO A 620 20.57 -8.31 -2.21
N ALA A 621 21.04 -9.43 -2.79
CA ALA A 621 20.71 -10.79 -2.35
C ALA A 621 21.10 -11.11 -0.88
N ALA A 622 21.97 -10.29 -0.26
CA ALA A 622 22.29 -10.42 1.16
C ALA A 622 21.15 -9.95 2.09
N ARG A 623 20.20 -9.14 1.58
CA ARG A 623 19.01 -8.67 2.30
C ARG A 623 17.79 -9.58 2.15
N THR A 624 17.92 -10.69 1.43
CA THR A 624 16.82 -11.59 1.05
C THR A 624 16.92 -12.98 1.69
N ARG A 625 17.63 -13.10 2.82
CA ARG A 625 17.89 -14.37 3.51
C ARG A 625 17.00 -14.60 4.73
#